data_AF-A0A519RZ71-F1
#
_entry.id   AF-A0A519RZ71-F1
#
_cell.length_a   1.000
_cell.length_b   1.000
_cell.length_c   1.000
_cell.angle_alpha   90.00
_cell.angle_beta   90.00
_cell.angle_gamma   90.00
#
_symmetry.space_group_name_H-M   'P 1'
#
loop_
_entity.id
_entity.type
_entity.pdbx_description
1 polymer ?
#
loop_
_entity_poly.entity_id
_entity_poly.type
_entity_poly.pdbx_seq_one_letter_code
_entity_poly.pdbx_strand_id
1 'polypeptide(L)'
;MLNINRLSKLYEVYNLYRLIDGLRSCLSPDHFQITSSTTREDELIDRISFSNSLFTVRLYYEPRYYQSDRAGSINLRRIDRNSFTTGSYYCPDFVIEISNNSNNDSKFYVLDAKYSKVQTVRNLHLMEVVKKYVLNTGVSGKKNAKINELTILFPGDTDFSVVASEHYEPNIRAVASKPGKEGNLNIYVRNIMARNIPLFLMVPVSEDDVNPRHSLE
;
A
#
# COMPACT_ATOMS: atom_id res chain seq x y z
N MET A 1 0.45 18.91 18.19
CA MET A 1 1.81 18.34 18.42
C MET A 1 1.71 16.82 18.39
N LEU A 2 2.31 16.18 17.39
CA LEU A 2 2.31 14.72 17.23
C LEU A 2 3.13 14.07 18.35
N ASN A 3 2.46 13.45 19.33
CA ASN A 3 3.09 12.71 20.44
C ASN A 3 3.51 11.30 19.98
N ILE A 4 4.52 11.23 19.11
CA ILE A 4 5.02 9.97 18.55
C ILE A 4 5.98 9.31 19.55
N ASN A 5 5.42 8.54 20.48
CA ASN A 5 6.19 7.90 21.56
C ASN A 5 6.86 6.56 21.17
N ARG A 6 6.68 6.08 19.93
CA ARG A 6 7.20 4.78 19.49
C ARG A 6 7.86 4.89 18.12
N LEU A 7 9.10 4.40 18.02
CA LEU A 7 9.89 4.39 16.78
C LEU A 7 9.17 3.69 15.62
N SER A 8 8.40 2.63 15.90
CA SER A 8 7.55 1.97 14.90
C SER A 8 6.49 2.92 14.32
N LYS A 9 5.87 3.76 15.16
CA LYS A 9 4.86 4.71 14.70
C LYS A 9 5.47 5.83 13.88
N LEU A 10 6.66 6.32 14.27
CA LEU A 10 7.41 7.28 13.45
C LEU A 10 7.74 6.69 12.08
N TYR A 11 8.13 5.41 12.04
CA TYR A 11 8.42 4.71 10.81
C TYR A 11 7.18 4.52 9.92
N GLU A 12 6.02 4.20 10.49
CA GLU A 12 4.75 4.19 9.76
C GLU A 12 4.44 5.57 9.16
N VAL A 13 4.50 6.64 9.96
CA VAL A 13 4.21 8.01 9.48
C VAL A 13 5.20 8.43 8.39
N TYR A 14 6.48 8.09 8.53
CA TYR A 14 7.47 8.31 7.49
C TYR A 14 7.06 7.61 6.19
N ASN A 15 6.70 6.33 6.24
CA ASN A 15 6.26 5.59 5.05
C ASN A 15 4.97 6.13 4.45
N LEU A 16 4.04 6.63 5.27
CA LEU A 16 2.82 7.29 4.78
C LEU A 16 3.16 8.43 3.82
N TYR A 17 4.00 9.37 4.26
CA TYR A 17 4.37 10.50 3.42
C TYR A 17 5.21 10.10 2.21
N ARG A 18 6.09 9.09 2.34
CA ARG A 18 6.82 8.55 1.19
C ARG A 18 5.91 7.92 0.14
N LEU A 19 4.86 7.21 0.56
CA LEU A 19 3.86 6.66 -0.35
C LEU A 19 3.04 7.78 -1.02
N ILE A 20 2.65 8.82 -0.26
CA ILE A 20 1.95 9.99 -0.81
C ILE A 20 2.81 10.67 -1.87
N ASP A 21 4.08 10.93 -1.58
CA ASP A 21 4.99 11.60 -2.51
C ASP A 21 5.25 10.74 -3.74
N GLY A 22 5.45 9.43 -3.57
CA GLY A 22 5.61 8.49 -4.69
C GLY A 22 4.36 8.43 -5.58
N LEU A 23 3.16 8.53 -5.02
CA LEU A 23 1.93 8.60 -5.82
C LEU A 23 1.82 9.93 -6.57
N ARG A 24 2.12 11.05 -5.91
CA ARG A 24 2.14 12.40 -6.54
C ARG A 24 3.17 12.50 -7.66
N SER A 25 4.32 11.85 -7.51
CA SER A 25 5.34 11.83 -8.56
C SER A 25 4.98 10.91 -9.73
N CYS A 26 3.99 10.04 -9.58
CA CYS A 26 3.54 9.14 -10.65
C CYS A 26 2.27 9.62 -11.35
N LEU A 27 1.37 10.29 -10.64
CA LEU A 27 0.04 10.66 -11.14
C LEU A 27 -0.02 12.15 -11.43
N SER A 28 -0.24 12.51 -12.70
CA SER A 28 -0.20 13.91 -13.14
C SER A 28 -1.35 14.74 -12.51
N PRO A 29 -1.06 15.89 -11.88
CA PRO A 29 -2.08 16.83 -11.41
C PRO A 29 -3.01 17.34 -12.53
N ASP A 30 -2.53 17.36 -13.78
CA ASP A 30 -3.32 17.78 -14.94
C ASP A 30 -4.39 16.75 -15.33
N HIS A 31 -4.23 15.50 -14.87
CA HIS A 31 -5.10 14.38 -15.21
C HIS A 31 -5.93 13.87 -14.04
N PHE A 32 -5.59 14.24 -12.81
CA PHE A 32 -6.25 13.75 -11.61
C PHE A 32 -6.62 14.88 -10.66
N GLN A 33 -7.88 14.87 -10.24
CA GLN A 33 -8.30 15.65 -9.08
C GLN A 33 -7.77 14.98 -7.81
N ILE A 34 -7.02 15.72 -7.01
CA ILE A 34 -6.42 15.24 -5.77
C ILE A 34 -7.24 15.75 -4.60
N THR A 35 -7.71 14.85 -3.75
CA THR A 35 -8.39 15.18 -2.49
C THR A 35 -7.79 14.39 -1.35
N SER A 36 -7.75 14.97 -0.16
CA SER A 36 -7.28 14.31 1.07
C SER A 36 -8.26 14.58 2.20
N SER A 37 -8.44 13.60 3.08
CA SER A 37 -9.29 13.72 4.27
C SER A 37 -8.52 13.28 5.51
N THR A 38 -9.00 13.77 6.66
CA THR A 38 -8.65 13.24 7.97
C THR A 38 -9.82 13.40 8.92
N THR A 39 -10.18 12.33 9.63
CA THR A 39 -11.05 12.39 10.80
C THR A 39 -10.27 12.16 12.10
N ARG A 40 -8.94 12.28 12.07
CA ARG A 40 -8.05 11.91 13.16
C ARG A 40 -7.70 13.12 14.02
N GLU A 41 -7.60 12.91 15.33
CA GLU A 41 -7.16 13.94 16.28
C GLU A 41 -5.69 14.33 16.10
N ASP A 42 -4.87 13.42 15.58
CA ASP A 42 -3.44 13.65 15.31
C ASP A 42 -3.17 14.39 13.99
N GLU A 43 -4.23 14.79 13.27
CA GLU A 43 -4.21 15.52 11.99
C GLU A 43 -3.50 14.76 10.84
N LEU A 44 -3.11 13.50 11.04
CA LEU A 44 -2.55 12.69 9.97
C LEU A 44 -3.60 12.41 8.90
N ILE A 45 -3.19 12.34 7.64
CA ILE A 45 -4.07 12.00 6.52
C ILE A 45 -4.58 10.57 6.70
N ASP A 46 -5.91 10.38 6.69
CA ASP A 46 -6.51 9.04 6.72
C ASP A 46 -6.64 8.44 5.31
N ARG A 47 -6.82 9.32 4.32
CA ARG A 47 -7.03 8.95 2.94
C ARG A 47 -6.63 10.08 2.01
N ILE A 48 -5.92 9.73 0.95
CA ILE A 48 -5.73 10.58 -0.23
C ILE A 48 -6.29 9.87 -1.46
N SER A 49 -6.96 10.61 -2.33
CA SER A 49 -7.60 10.11 -3.55
C SER A 49 -7.14 10.93 -4.74
N PHE A 50 -6.72 10.24 -5.80
CA PHE A 50 -6.42 10.76 -7.13
C PHE A 50 -7.49 10.22 -8.06
N SER A 51 -8.37 11.09 -8.56
CA SER A 51 -9.55 10.65 -9.29
C SER A 51 -9.72 11.39 -10.61
N ASN A 52 -10.16 10.66 -11.64
CA ASN A 52 -10.70 11.21 -12.87
C ASN A 52 -11.84 10.33 -13.39
N SER A 53 -12.31 10.56 -14.62
CA SER A 53 -13.40 9.78 -15.20
C SER A 53 -13.06 8.30 -15.43
N LEU A 54 -11.78 7.95 -15.62
CA LEU A 54 -11.33 6.61 -15.96
C LEU A 54 -10.85 5.81 -14.74
N PHE A 55 -10.13 6.46 -13.84
CA PHE A 55 -9.46 5.81 -12.72
C PHE A 55 -9.66 6.54 -11.41
N THR A 56 -9.58 5.77 -10.33
CA THR A 56 -9.44 6.31 -8.99
C THR A 56 -8.37 5.52 -8.24
N VAL A 57 -7.31 6.23 -7.81
CA VAL A 57 -6.26 5.68 -6.96
C VAL A 57 -6.45 6.25 -5.56
N ARG A 58 -6.56 5.38 -4.55
CA ARG A 58 -6.68 5.78 -3.15
C ARG A 58 -5.59 5.15 -2.31
N LEU A 59 -4.95 5.95 -1.48
CA LEU A 59 -4.11 5.46 -0.39
C LEU A 59 -4.87 5.70 0.91
N TYR A 60 -5.06 4.62 1.66
CA TYR A 60 -5.65 4.62 2.99
C TYR A 60 -4.56 4.40 4.03
N TYR A 61 -4.63 5.14 5.14
CA TYR A 61 -3.78 4.96 6.31
C TYR A 61 -4.59 4.38 7.47
N GLU A 62 -4.10 3.28 8.05
CA GLU A 62 -4.78 2.49 9.09
C GLU A 62 -6.26 2.15 8.77
N PRO A 63 -6.62 1.71 7.55
CA PRO A 63 -8.01 1.39 7.25
C PRO A 63 -8.46 0.16 8.04
N ARG A 64 -9.61 0.27 8.71
CA ARG A 64 -10.24 -0.84 9.42
C ARG A 64 -11.25 -1.55 8.52
N TYR A 65 -11.16 -2.87 8.47
CA TYR A 65 -12.18 -3.70 7.84
C TYR A 65 -12.57 -4.90 8.70
N TYR A 66 -13.86 -5.22 8.63
CA TYR A 66 -14.57 -6.14 9.51
C TYR A 66 -15.07 -7.36 8.74
N GLN A 67 -15.76 -8.26 9.44
CA GLN A 67 -16.54 -9.32 8.81
C GLN A 67 -17.73 -8.76 8.01
N SER A 68 -18.35 -9.62 7.21
CA SER A 68 -19.26 -9.31 6.09
C SER A 68 -20.48 -8.43 6.40
N ASP A 69 -20.83 -8.24 7.66
CA ASP A 69 -22.02 -7.55 8.14
C ASP A 69 -21.80 -6.06 8.45
N ARG A 70 -20.55 -5.59 8.58
CA ARG A 70 -20.25 -4.18 8.88
C ARG A 70 -19.65 -3.47 7.66
N ALA A 71 -20.28 -2.37 7.25
CA ALA A 71 -19.72 -1.46 6.25
C ALA A 71 -18.37 -0.91 6.76
N GLY A 72 -17.28 -1.28 6.07
CA GLY A 72 -15.94 -0.72 6.30
C GLY A 72 -15.63 0.42 5.34
N SER A 73 -14.54 1.16 5.59
CA SER A 73 -14.07 2.26 4.73
C SER A 73 -13.45 1.79 3.40
N ILE A 74 -13.20 0.49 3.27
CA ILE A 74 -12.63 -0.17 2.10
C ILE A 74 -13.39 -1.45 1.74
N ASN A 75 -13.25 -1.90 0.50
CA ASN A 75 -13.91 -3.09 -0.05
C ASN A 75 -13.22 -4.43 0.30
N LEU A 76 -12.45 -4.45 1.39
CA LEU A 76 -11.88 -5.67 1.97
C LEU A 76 -12.75 -6.17 3.12
N ARG A 77 -12.78 -7.49 3.33
CA ARG A 77 -13.54 -8.13 4.41
C ARG A 77 -12.70 -9.20 5.08
N ARG A 78 -12.80 -9.27 6.40
CA ARG A 78 -12.25 -10.37 7.18
C ARG A 78 -13.16 -11.59 7.00
N ILE A 79 -12.58 -12.75 6.68
CA ILE A 79 -13.33 -13.98 6.35
C ILE A 79 -13.04 -15.16 7.28
N ASP A 80 -12.10 -15.04 8.22
CA ASP A 80 -11.89 -16.10 9.22
C ASP A 80 -13.01 -16.15 10.25
N ARG A 81 -13.40 -17.37 10.60
CA ARG A 81 -14.39 -17.66 11.64
C ARG A 81 -13.68 -17.76 12.99
N ASN A 82 -13.30 -16.64 13.56
CA ASN A 82 -12.91 -16.60 14.97
C ASN A 82 -14.13 -16.17 15.80
N SER A 83 -14.82 -17.18 16.34
CA SER A 83 -16.10 -17.09 17.07
C SER A 83 -16.04 -16.36 18.42
N PHE A 84 -14.86 -15.88 18.85
CA PHE A 84 -14.67 -15.31 20.17
C PHE A 84 -14.58 -13.77 20.21
N THR A 85 -14.64 -13.09 19.07
CA THR A 85 -14.45 -11.63 19.01
C THR A 85 -15.39 -10.96 18.03
N THR A 86 -16.67 -10.88 18.38
CA THR A 86 -17.61 -9.94 17.75
C THR A 86 -16.99 -8.53 17.78
N GLY A 87 -16.99 -7.82 16.65
CA GLY A 87 -16.42 -6.47 16.53
C GLY A 87 -14.91 -6.38 16.24
N SER A 88 -14.21 -7.51 16.07
CA SER A 88 -12.79 -7.52 15.70
C SER A 88 -12.55 -7.14 14.22
N TYR A 89 -11.44 -6.47 13.95
CA TYR A 89 -11.08 -5.94 12.62
C TYR A 89 -9.63 -6.25 12.28
N TYR A 90 -9.33 -6.17 10.99
CA TYR A 90 -7.96 -6.05 10.49
C TYR A 90 -7.69 -4.58 10.16
N CYS A 91 -6.45 -4.16 10.40
CA CYS A 91 -5.98 -2.79 10.28
C CYS A 91 -4.53 -2.82 9.78
N PRO A 92 -4.29 -3.02 8.47
CA PRO A 92 -2.97 -2.81 7.90
C PRO A 92 -2.57 -1.33 8.04
N ASP A 93 -1.28 -1.05 7.98
CA ASP A 93 -0.81 0.33 8.03
C ASP A 93 -1.25 1.10 6.78
N PHE A 94 -1.19 0.47 5.60
CA PHE A 94 -1.61 1.10 4.35
C PHE A 94 -2.38 0.16 3.42
N VAL A 95 -3.29 0.73 2.64
CA VAL A 95 -3.89 0.07 1.48
C VAL A 95 -3.88 1.03 0.31
N ILE A 96 -3.31 0.59 -0.82
CA ILE A 96 -3.48 1.27 -2.11
C ILE A 96 -4.59 0.53 -2.86
N GLU A 97 -5.69 1.23 -3.13
CA GLU A 97 -6.77 0.79 -4.00
C GLU A 97 -6.63 1.48 -5.36
N ILE A 98 -6.66 0.71 -6.44
CA ILE A 98 -6.69 1.22 -7.81
C ILE A 98 -7.95 0.70 -8.48
N SER A 99 -8.88 1.61 -8.76
CA SER A 99 -10.16 1.29 -9.39
C SER A 99 -10.20 1.80 -10.82
N ASN A 100 -10.56 0.92 -11.74
CA ASN A 100 -10.94 1.27 -13.10
C ASN A 100 -12.45 1.50 -13.14
N ASN A 101 -12.85 2.75 -13.36
CA ASN A 101 -14.23 3.18 -13.29
C ASN A 101 -15.07 2.66 -14.47
N SER A 102 -14.42 2.27 -15.58
CA SER A 102 -15.12 1.79 -16.79
C SER A 102 -15.67 0.37 -16.65
N ASN A 103 -14.99 -0.50 -15.89
CA ASN A 103 -15.36 -1.91 -15.73
C ASN A 103 -15.64 -2.30 -14.26
N ASN A 104 -15.61 -1.32 -13.35
CA ASN A 104 -15.81 -1.51 -11.91
C ASN A 104 -14.87 -2.57 -11.31
N ASP A 105 -13.66 -2.68 -11.86
CA ASP A 105 -12.61 -3.53 -11.31
C ASP A 105 -11.70 -2.73 -10.38
N SER A 106 -11.31 -3.36 -9.27
CA SER A 106 -10.50 -2.73 -8.23
C SER A 106 -9.41 -3.69 -7.81
N LYS A 107 -8.20 -3.16 -7.72
CA LYS A 107 -7.02 -3.86 -7.24
C LYS A 107 -6.58 -3.31 -5.90
N PHE A 108 -6.14 -4.20 -5.01
CA PHE A 108 -5.78 -3.91 -3.63
C PHE A 108 -4.35 -4.33 -3.35
N TYR A 109 -3.52 -3.36 -2.99
CA TYR A 109 -2.14 -3.57 -2.53
C TYR A 109 -2.12 -3.25 -1.03
N VAL A 110 -1.90 -4.27 -0.20
CA VAL A 110 -1.86 -4.13 1.26
C VAL A 110 -0.41 -3.97 1.67
N LEU A 111 -0.11 -2.92 2.44
CA LEU A 111 1.23 -2.68 2.95
C LEU A 111 1.21 -2.60 4.48
N ASP A 112 2.23 -3.19 5.11
CA ASP A 112 2.38 -3.22 6.55
C ASP A 112 3.84 -2.93 6.91
N ALA A 113 4.09 -1.86 7.65
CA ALA A 113 5.40 -1.36 7.99
C ALA A 113 5.91 -2.00 9.28
N LYS A 114 7.06 -2.66 9.20
CA LYS A 114 7.75 -3.29 10.32
C LYS A 114 9.11 -2.64 10.52
N TYR A 115 9.24 -1.83 11.57
CA TYR A 115 10.55 -1.35 12.03
C TYR A 115 11.31 -2.52 12.69
N SER A 116 11.89 -3.40 11.88
CA SER A 116 12.51 -4.64 12.30
C SER A 116 13.61 -5.06 11.32
N LYS A 117 14.57 -5.87 11.80
CA LYS A 117 15.62 -6.44 10.96
C LYS A 117 15.05 -7.45 9.98
N VAL A 118 15.72 -7.63 8.84
CA VAL A 118 15.30 -8.52 7.75
C VAL A 118 15.02 -9.96 8.23
N GLN A 119 15.84 -10.51 9.13
CA GLN A 119 15.60 -11.86 9.67
C GLN A 119 14.30 -11.93 10.47
N THR A 120 13.98 -10.91 11.26
CA THR A 120 12.73 -10.83 12.02
C THR A 120 11.53 -10.70 11.10
N VAL A 121 11.63 -9.88 10.05
CA VAL A 121 10.59 -9.74 9.03
C VAL A 121 10.30 -11.09 8.37
N ARG A 122 11.36 -11.79 7.93
CA ARG A 122 11.25 -13.08 7.23
C ARG A 122 10.69 -14.19 8.13
N ASN A 123 11.17 -14.29 9.36
CA ASN A 123 10.92 -15.46 10.20
C ASN A 123 9.68 -15.31 11.09
N LEU A 124 9.28 -14.08 11.42
CA LEU A 124 8.17 -13.83 12.36
C LEU A 124 7.02 -13.08 11.69
N HIS A 125 7.28 -11.86 11.19
CA HIS A 125 6.20 -10.96 10.74
C HIS A 125 5.49 -11.49 9.50
N LEU A 126 6.24 -12.06 8.54
CA LEU A 126 5.69 -12.51 7.26
C LEU A 126 4.55 -13.51 7.42
N MET A 127 4.72 -14.53 8.27
CA MET A 127 3.67 -15.54 8.47
C MET A 127 2.39 -14.93 9.06
N GLU A 128 2.54 -13.99 10.00
CA GLU A 128 1.39 -13.32 10.63
C GLU A 128 0.61 -12.48 9.61
N VAL A 129 1.30 -11.64 8.83
CA VAL A 129 0.65 -10.75 7.87
C VAL A 129 0.05 -11.51 6.68
N VAL A 130 0.69 -12.61 6.23
CA VAL A 130 0.13 -13.48 5.19
C VAL A 130 -1.16 -14.14 5.69
N LYS A 131 -1.17 -14.66 6.91
CA LYS A 131 -2.38 -15.24 7.49
C LYS A 131 -3.51 -14.20 7.56
N LYS A 132 -3.23 -13.00 8.08
CA LYS A 132 -4.22 -11.93 8.20
C LYS A 132 -4.73 -11.46 6.85
N TYR A 133 -3.82 -11.00 5.98
CA TYR A 133 -4.19 -10.16 4.84
C TYR A 133 -4.29 -10.92 3.51
N VAL A 134 -3.71 -12.11 3.40
CA VAL A 134 -3.86 -12.97 2.22
C VAL A 134 -4.91 -14.06 2.47
N LEU A 135 -4.70 -14.88 3.50
CA LEU A 135 -5.58 -16.04 3.74
C LEU A 135 -6.94 -15.61 4.28
N ASN A 136 -6.94 -14.72 5.28
CA ASN A 136 -8.14 -14.36 6.04
C ASN A 136 -8.83 -13.08 5.56
N THR A 137 -8.43 -12.53 4.41
CA THR A 137 -9.09 -11.40 3.76
C THR A 137 -9.73 -11.83 2.46
N GLY A 138 -10.94 -11.34 2.20
CA GLY A 138 -11.66 -11.44 0.93
C GLY A 138 -12.05 -10.05 0.41
N VAL A 139 -12.42 -9.99 -0.87
CA VAL A 139 -12.92 -8.76 -1.48
C VAL A 139 -14.45 -8.78 -1.49
N SER A 140 -15.06 -7.68 -1.02
CA SER A 140 -16.52 -7.56 -0.94
C SER A 140 -17.16 -7.75 -2.31
N GLY A 141 -18.20 -8.59 -2.40
CA GLY A 141 -18.89 -8.89 -3.66
C GLY A 141 -18.15 -9.84 -4.61
N LYS A 142 -16.91 -10.26 -4.31
CA LYS A 142 -16.11 -11.14 -5.18
C LYS A 142 -15.65 -12.40 -4.42
N LYS A 143 -16.45 -13.48 -4.46
CA LYS A 143 -16.28 -14.71 -3.64
C LYS A 143 -14.87 -15.32 -3.65
N ASN A 144 -14.22 -15.34 -4.82
CA ASN A 144 -12.91 -15.97 -5.00
C ASN A 144 -11.76 -14.95 -5.11
N ALA A 145 -12.05 -13.65 -5.06
CA ALA A 145 -11.02 -12.63 -5.21
C ALA A 145 -10.25 -12.42 -3.91
N LYS A 146 -8.95 -12.22 -4.06
CA LYS A 146 -8.01 -11.86 -3.01
C LYS A 146 -7.42 -10.49 -3.30
N ILE A 147 -6.62 -9.99 -2.37
CA ILE A 147 -5.77 -8.82 -2.64
C ILE A 147 -4.78 -9.16 -3.76
N ASN A 148 -4.29 -8.16 -4.47
CA ASN A 148 -3.35 -8.35 -5.58
C ASN A 148 -1.93 -8.54 -5.06
N GLU A 149 -1.56 -7.82 -3.99
CA GLU A 149 -0.23 -7.92 -3.40
C GLU A 149 -0.24 -7.60 -1.90
N LEU A 150 0.57 -8.35 -1.16
CA LEU A 150 0.97 -8.03 0.21
C LEU A 150 2.44 -7.62 0.22
N THR A 151 2.71 -6.42 0.75
CA THR A 151 4.06 -5.86 0.86
C THR A 151 4.40 -5.50 2.29
N ILE A 152 5.52 -6.01 2.81
CA ILE A 152 6.07 -5.55 4.08
C ILE A 152 7.07 -4.44 3.82
N LEU A 153 6.89 -3.28 4.44
CA LEU A 153 7.89 -2.20 4.43
C LEU A 153 8.82 -2.38 5.63
N PHE A 154 10.13 -2.33 5.42
CA PHE A 154 11.09 -2.47 6.53
C PHE A 154 12.37 -1.64 6.29
N PRO A 155 13.07 -1.21 7.36
CA PRO A 155 14.25 -0.34 7.26
C PRO A 155 15.52 -1.12 6.86
N GLY A 156 15.42 -1.94 5.81
CA GLY A 156 16.52 -2.69 5.23
C GLY A 156 17.22 -1.95 4.10
N ASP A 157 18.15 -2.64 3.42
CA ASP A 157 18.85 -2.10 2.25
C ASP A 157 18.49 -2.85 0.95
N THR A 158 17.81 -4.00 1.03
CA THR A 158 17.48 -4.84 -0.13
C THR A 158 16.05 -5.38 -0.03
N ASP A 159 15.38 -5.42 -1.18
CA ASP A 159 14.06 -6.03 -1.30
C ASP A 159 14.17 -7.56 -1.36
N PHE A 160 13.09 -8.26 -1.04
CA PHE A 160 12.98 -9.68 -1.34
C PHE A 160 11.54 -10.07 -1.67
N SER A 161 11.38 -11.07 -2.52
CA SER A 161 10.06 -11.62 -2.89
C SER A 161 9.92 -13.03 -2.31
N VAL A 162 8.71 -13.36 -1.88
CA VAL A 162 8.32 -14.67 -1.34
C VAL A 162 7.44 -15.40 -2.35
N VAL A 163 6.50 -14.67 -2.95
CA VAL A 163 5.69 -15.11 -4.08
C VAL A 163 5.75 -14.01 -5.13
N ALA A 164 6.26 -14.35 -6.32
CA ALA A 164 6.35 -13.45 -7.47
C ALA A 164 5.84 -14.20 -8.70
N SER A 165 4.75 -13.70 -9.25
CA SER A 165 4.14 -14.21 -10.48
C SER A 165 3.56 -13.05 -11.28
N GLU A 166 3.72 -13.13 -12.60
CA GLU A 166 3.10 -12.21 -13.56
C GLU A 166 1.68 -12.64 -13.94
N HIS A 167 1.34 -13.89 -13.67
CA HIS A 167 0.07 -14.51 -14.11
C HIS A 167 -0.88 -14.83 -12.96
N TYR A 168 -0.39 -14.84 -11.72
CA TYR A 168 -1.15 -15.26 -10.56
C TYR A 168 -0.97 -14.29 -9.41
N GLU A 169 -2.05 -14.05 -8.69
CA GLU A 169 -2.12 -13.21 -7.50
C GLU A 169 -2.63 -14.04 -6.32
N PRO A 170 -2.30 -13.68 -5.06
CA PRO A 170 -1.50 -12.51 -4.66
C PRO A 170 0.01 -12.70 -4.79
N ASN A 171 0.70 -11.61 -5.11
CA ASN A 171 2.15 -11.49 -4.90
C ASN A 171 2.45 -11.19 -3.41
N ILE A 172 3.60 -11.65 -2.93
CA ILE A 172 4.03 -11.45 -1.54
C ILE A 172 5.49 -11.04 -1.55
N ARG A 173 5.80 -9.84 -1.05
CA ARG A 173 7.17 -9.31 -1.04
C ARG A 173 7.45 -8.45 0.20
N ALA A 174 8.70 -8.08 0.37
CA ALA A 174 9.13 -7.06 1.28
C ALA A 174 9.99 -6.03 0.53
N VAL A 175 9.73 -4.76 0.79
CA VAL A 175 10.39 -3.62 0.16
C VAL A 175 11.16 -2.86 1.23
N ALA A 176 12.43 -2.60 0.96
CA ALA A 176 13.26 -1.77 1.80
C ALA A 176 12.80 -0.31 1.69
N SER A 177 12.52 0.32 2.83
CA SER A 177 12.22 1.76 2.90
C SER A 177 12.98 2.38 4.07
N LYS A 178 14.29 2.52 3.88
CA LYS A 178 15.17 3.10 4.89
C LYS A 178 15.21 4.62 4.74
N PRO A 179 15.04 5.39 5.83
CA PRO A 179 15.20 6.85 5.80
C PRO A 179 16.51 7.27 5.13
N GLY A 180 16.43 8.16 4.15
CA GLY A 180 17.57 8.63 3.35
C GLY A 180 18.01 7.70 2.22
N LYS A 181 17.32 6.57 2.00
CA LYS A 181 17.56 5.62 0.90
C LYS A 181 16.25 5.13 0.29
N GLU A 182 15.50 6.04 -0.33
CA GLU A 182 14.12 5.78 -0.74
C GLU A 182 13.93 5.20 -2.15
N GLY A 183 15.02 4.92 -2.86
CA GLY A 183 14.98 4.42 -4.24
C GLY A 183 14.05 3.22 -4.41
N ASN A 184 14.14 2.22 -3.52
CA ASN A 184 13.35 1.00 -3.63
C ASN A 184 11.85 1.25 -3.47
N LEU A 185 11.43 2.06 -2.49
CA LEU A 185 10.01 2.38 -2.29
C LEU A 185 9.45 3.21 -3.45
N ASN A 186 10.22 4.18 -3.97
CA ASN A 186 9.81 4.97 -5.12
C ASN A 186 9.64 4.09 -6.38
N ILE A 187 10.61 3.21 -6.66
CA ILE A 187 10.54 2.24 -7.77
C ILE A 187 9.34 1.32 -7.60
N TYR A 188 9.09 0.84 -6.38
CA TYR A 188 7.94 0.00 -6.06
C TYR A 188 6.61 0.70 -6.36
N VAL A 189 6.40 1.93 -5.88
CA VAL A 189 5.17 2.70 -6.14
C VAL A 189 5.00 2.93 -7.64
N ARG A 190 6.07 3.32 -8.34
CA ARG A 190 6.05 3.53 -9.79
C ARG A 190 5.66 2.26 -10.55
N ASN A 191 6.20 1.11 -10.15
CA ASN A 191 5.88 -0.18 -10.76
C ASN A 191 4.42 -0.58 -10.53
N ILE A 192 3.85 -0.30 -9.35
CA ILE A 192 2.41 -0.49 -9.15
C ILE A 192 1.64 0.42 -10.10
N MET A 193 1.96 1.70 -10.18
CA MET A 193 1.22 2.61 -11.06
C MET A 193 1.32 2.19 -12.53
N ALA A 194 2.51 1.89 -13.04
CA ALA A 194 2.74 1.50 -14.43
C ALA A 194 2.02 0.21 -14.85
N ARG A 195 1.77 -0.72 -13.91
CA ARG A 195 1.02 -1.96 -14.19
C ARG A 195 -0.50 -1.75 -14.29
N ASN A 196 -1.01 -0.64 -13.76
CA ASN A 196 -2.46 -0.47 -13.57
C ASN A 196 -3.03 0.80 -14.20
N ILE A 197 -2.18 1.81 -14.45
CA ILE A 197 -2.55 3.10 -15.01
C ILE A 197 -1.85 3.25 -16.38
N PRO A 198 -2.58 3.62 -17.44
CA PRO A 198 -1.97 3.93 -18.74
C PRO A 198 -0.92 5.03 -18.65
N LEU A 199 0.18 4.88 -19.40
CA LEU A 199 1.33 5.80 -19.36
C LEU A 199 0.96 7.26 -19.66
N PHE A 200 -0.03 7.51 -20.52
CA PHE A 200 -0.48 8.89 -20.84
C PHE A 200 -1.15 9.62 -19.67
N LEU A 201 -1.57 8.89 -18.63
CA LEU A 201 -2.09 9.48 -17.38
C LEU A 201 -1.01 9.62 -16.30
N MET A 202 0.20 9.12 -16.57
CA MET A 202 1.31 9.15 -15.62
C MET A 202 2.27 10.31 -15.93
N VAL A 203 2.99 10.75 -14.90
CA VAL A 203 4.10 11.69 -15.07
C VAL A 203 5.26 10.97 -15.80
N PRO A 204 5.79 11.54 -16.90
CA PRO A 204 6.94 10.99 -17.60
C PRO A 204 8.13 10.79 -16.66
N VAL A 205 8.94 9.75 -16.89
CA VAL A 205 10.24 9.64 -16.21
C VAL A 205 11.16 10.71 -16.83
N SER A 206 11.78 11.57 -16.05
CA SER A 206 12.92 12.35 -16.54
C SER A 206 14.09 11.41 -16.83
N GLU A 207 14.81 11.61 -17.93
CA GLU A 207 15.94 10.74 -18.32
C GLU A 207 17.02 10.60 -17.22
N ASP A 208 17.12 11.60 -16.32
CA ASP A 208 18.04 11.62 -15.18
C ASP A 208 17.73 10.58 -14.09
N ASP A 209 16.49 10.08 -13.99
CA ASP A 209 16.09 9.08 -12.98
C ASP A 209 16.47 7.64 -13.37
N VAL A 210 16.95 7.42 -14.60
CA VAL A 210 17.25 6.09 -15.14
C VAL A 210 18.72 5.71 -14.94
N ASN A 211 19.61 6.66 -14.62
CA ASN A 211 21.05 6.39 -14.61
C ASN A 211 21.82 7.17 -13.51
N PRO A 212 21.98 6.62 -12.28
CA PRO A 212 22.76 7.26 -11.22
C PRO A 212 24.30 7.19 -11.45
N ARG A 213 24.75 7.00 -12.70
CA ARG A 213 26.16 6.84 -13.07
C ARG A 213 26.64 7.89 -14.07
N HIS A 214 26.40 9.18 -13.83
CA HIS A 214 27.19 10.24 -14.47
C HIS A 214 27.15 11.52 -13.62
N SER A 215 27.81 11.49 -12.47
CA SER A 215 28.14 12.71 -11.70
C SER A 215 29.39 12.51 -10.86
N LEU A 216 30.46 11.98 -11.47
CA LEU A 216 31.83 12.06 -10.97
C LEU A 216 32.75 12.12 -12.20
N GLU A 217 32.90 13.32 -12.74
CA GLU A 217 34.12 13.79 -13.39
C GLU A 217 34.52 15.12 -12.74
#